data_AF-A0A1P8XB63-F1
#
_entry.id   AF-A0A1P8XB63-F1
#
_cell.length_a   1.000
_cell.length_b   1.000
_cell.length_c   1.000
_cell.angle_alpha   90.00
_cell.angle_beta   90.00
_cell.angle_gamma   90.00
#
_symmetry.space_group_name_H-M   'P 1'
#
loop_
_entity.id
_entity.type
_entity.pdbx_description
1 polymer ?
#
loop_
_entity_poly.entity_id
_entity_poly.type
_entity_poly.pdbx_seq_one_letter_code
_entity_poly.pdbx_strand_id
1 'polypeptide(L)'
;MQLRYAGAVGVLVAAVCAAAPAQADVLVPIVDGNYSYSEPGKPAAVWEISTVCIQANGTRAQQDYSDITIQSMGCLSRVTSRTDNKVTQDEQLLNTAGDARLTGGLWTFSNIWSSGRICPDGRKVPVTDTFAYDSRALTGMRTTLWGDECGTPPGMTKVPFTLSLREVKDPPMVHRFPDTCNYLVGRPSICS
;
A
#
# COMPACT_ATOMS: atom_id res chain seq x y z
N MET A 1 -50.39 -57.95 -1.98
CA MET A 1 -49.54 -58.02 -3.18
C MET A 1 -49.43 -56.61 -3.75
N GLN A 2 -48.25 -56.23 -4.20
CA GLN A 2 -47.76 -54.86 -4.46
C GLN A 2 -48.54 -54.10 -5.54
N LEU A 3 -48.47 -52.76 -5.51
CA LEU A 3 -48.17 -51.82 -6.62
C LEU A 3 -48.30 -50.38 -6.05
N ARG A 4 -47.23 -49.70 -5.61
CA ARG A 4 -46.28 -48.85 -6.38
C ARG A 4 -46.95 -47.92 -7.40
N TYR A 5 -47.16 -46.65 -7.03
CA TYR A 5 -47.05 -45.53 -7.98
C TYR A 5 -46.39 -44.32 -7.30
N ALA A 6 -45.27 -43.92 -7.89
CA ALA A 6 -44.45 -42.78 -7.52
C ALA A 6 -45.09 -41.49 -8.06
N GLY A 7 -45.05 -40.43 -7.25
CA GLY A 7 -45.35 -39.07 -7.65
C GLY A 7 -44.29 -38.15 -7.09
N ALA A 8 -43.14 -38.06 -7.76
CA ALA A 8 -42.12 -37.07 -7.48
C ALA A 8 -42.59 -35.72 -8.04
N VAL A 9 -42.97 -34.78 -7.17
CA VAL A 9 -43.15 -33.38 -7.54
C VAL A 9 -41.94 -32.62 -7.03
N GLY A 10 -41.09 -32.23 -7.96
CA GLY A 10 -39.93 -31.40 -7.71
C GLY A 10 -40.32 -29.96 -7.39
N VAL A 11 -39.57 -29.35 -6.49
CA VAL A 11 -39.45 -27.90 -6.39
C VAL A 11 -37.95 -27.60 -6.44
N LEU A 12 -37.46 -27.29 -7.64
CA LEU A 12 -36.17 -26.65 -7.83
C LEU A 12 -36.33 -25.18 -7.44
N VAL A 13 -35.94 -24.81 -6.22
CA VAL A 13 -35.75 -23.41 -5.86
C VAL A 13 -34.41 -22.99 -6.45
N ALA A 14 -34.45 -22.36 -7.63
CA ALA A 14 -33.30 -21.66 -8.18
C ALA A 14 -33.05 -20.43 -7.31
N ALA A 15 -32.10 -20.53 -6.37
CA ALA A 15 -31.55 -19.38 -5.68
C ALA A 15 -30.75 -18.56 -6.70
N VAL A 16 -31.41 -17.54 -7.26
CA VAL A 16 -30.74 -16.51 -8.05
C VAL A 16 -29.96 -15.65 -7.07
N CYS A 17 -28.74 -16.06 -6.74
CA CYS A 17 -27.78 -15.14 -6.13
C CYS A 17 -27.51 -14.05 -7.16
N ALA A 18 -28.13 -12.89 -6.98
CA ALA A 18 -27.69 -11.66 -7.61
C ALA A 18 -26.25 -11.42 -7.15
N ALA A 19 -25.28 -11.78 -8.00
CA ALA A 19 -23.91 -11.34 -7.83
C ALA A 19 -23.93 -9.81 -7.93
N ALA A 20 -23.92 -9.13 -6.79
CA ALA A 20 -23.58 -7.71 -6.74
C ALA A 20 -22.22 -7.55 -7.43
N PRO A 21 -22.03 -6.56 -8.30
CA PRO A 21 -20.73 -6.34 -8.91
C PRO A 21 -19.75 -5.96 -7.79
N ALA A 22 -18.85 -6.87 -7.42
CA ALA A 22 -17.73 -6.60 -6.53
C ALA A 22 -16.61 -5.82 -7.25
N GLN A 23 -16.98 -4.79 -8.01
CA GLN A 23 -16.06 -3.93 -8.74
C GLN A 23 -16.18 -2.47 -8.27
N ALA A 24 -16.17 -2.28 -6.95
CA ALA A 24 -15.74 -1.02 -6.33
C ALA A 24 -14.46 -1.21 -5.48
N ASP A 25 -13.84 -2.39 -5.59
CA ASP A 25 -12.71 -2.94 -4.83
C ASP A 25 -11.32 -2.27 -4.90
N VAL A 26 -10.98 -1.71 -6.06
CA VAL A 26 -9.57 -1.55 -6.47
C VAL A 26 -9.07 -0.14 -6.20
N LEU A 27 -8.86 0.18 -4.93
CA LEU A 27 -8.05 1.34 -4.54
C LEU A 27 -6.57 0.97 -4.57
N VAL A 28 -6.08 0.63 -5.77
CA VAL A 28 -4.66 0.67 -6.11
C VAL A 28 -4.56 1.67 -7.25
N PRO A 29 -3.84 2.79 -7.10
CA PRO A 29 -3.01 3.18 -5.96
C PRO A 29 -3.82 3.53 -4.71
N ILE A 30 -3.13 3.59 -3.56
CA ILE A 30 -3.72 4.06 -2.30
C ILE A 30 -4.25 5.49 -2.47
N VAL A 31 -5.38 5.79 -1.82
CA VAL A 31 -5.97 7.13 -1.83
C VAL A 31 -4.95 8.15 -1.30
N ASP A 32 -4.84 9.28 -1.98
CA ASP A 32 -3.97 10.35 -1.50
C ASP A 32 -4.60 11.02 -0.29
N GLY A 33 -3.83 11.23 0.78
CA GLY A 33 -4.40 11.75 2.01
C GLY A 33 -3.50 11.68 3.23
N ASN A 34 -4.05 12.14 4.34
CA ASN A 34 -3.48 11.98 5.66
C ASN A 34 -4.03 10.71 6.31
N TYR A 35 -3.17 9.89 6.90
CA TYR A 35 -3.49 8.62 7.55
C TYR A 35 -3.00 8.62 8.99
N SER A 36 -3.83 8.16 9.94
CA SER A 36 -3.35 7.73 11.25
C SER A 36 -2.47 6.50 11.08
N TYR A 37 -1.27 6.50 11.65
CA TYR A 37 -0.44 5.31 11.78
C TYR A 37 -0.44 4.84 13.24
N SER A 38 -0.60 3.53 13.44
CA SER A 38 -0.56 2.88 14.75
C SER A 38 0.26 1.59 14.69
N GLU A 39 1.25 1.49 15.57
CA GLU A 39 2.09 0.30 15.76
C GLU A 39 2.16 -0.02 17.27
N PRO A 40 2.01 -1.30 17.68
CA PRO A 40 2.09 -1.68 19.09
C PRO A 40 3.40 -1.23 19.74
N GLY A 41 3.29 -0.55 20.89
CA GLY A 41 4.45 -0.09 21.65
C GLY A 41 5.19 1.11 21.05
N LYS A 42 4.62 1.76 20.04
CA LYS A 42 5.16 2.99 19.43
C LYS A 42 4.22 4.18 19.61
N PRO A 43 4.75 5.41 19.55
CA PRO A 43 3.92 6.61 19.53
C PRO A 43 3.07 6.65 18.25
N ALA A 44 1.92 7.31 18.33
CA ALA A 44 1.10 7.57 17.15
C ALA A 44 1.85 8.47 16.16
N ALA A 45 1.58 8.26 14.87
CA ALA A 45 2.10 9.13 13.80
C ALA A 45 0.99 9.46 12.79
N VAL A 46 1.24 10.46 11.98
CA VAL A 46 0.40 10.79 10.81
C VAL A 46 1.23 10.65 9.56
N TRP A 47 0.76 9.83 8.63
CA TRP A 47 1.37 9.66 7.32
C TRP A 47 0.61 10.52 6.32
N GLU A 48 1.30 11.41 5.62
CA GLU A 48 0.80 11.99 4.38
C GLU A 48 1.29 11.12 3.23
N ILE A 49 0.35 10.61 2.46
CA ILE A 49 0.58 9.73 1.32
C ILE A 49 0.11 10.44 0.05
N SER A 50 0.96 10.46 -0.97
CA SER A 50 0.62 10.96 -2.30
C SER A 50 1.23 10.11 -3.39
N THR A 51 0.43 9.76 -4.39
CA THR A 51 0.87 8.91 -5.49
C THR A 51 1.22 9.75 -6.71
N VAL A 52 2.37 9.42 -7.33
CA VAL A 52 2.82 9.96 -8.61
C VAL A 52 3.02 8.79 -9.57
N CYS A 53 2.30 8.79 -10.68
CA CYS A 53 2.35 7.73 -11.67
C CYS A 53 3.04 8.22 -12.94
N ILE A 54 4.03 7.47 -13.44
CA ILE A 54 4.50 7.69 -14.81
C ILE A 54 3.49 7.02 -15.75
N GLN A 55 2.91 7.81 -16.65
CA GLN A 55 2.04 7.27 -17.69
C GLN A 55 2.88 6.41 -18.64
N ALA A 56 2.56 5.12 -18.74
CA ALA A 56 3.08 4.25 -19.79
C ALA A 56 2.39 4.51 -21.15
N ASN A 57 1.64 5.61 -21.31
CA ASN A 57 0.75 5.79 -22.45
C ASN A 57 1.55 5.78 -23.78
N GLY A 58 1.14 4.88 -24.69
CA GLY A 58 1.69 4.77 -26.05
C GLY A 58 3.04 4.06 -26.16
N THR A 59 3.55 3.45 -25.09
CA THR A 59 4.78 2.65 -25.19
C THR A 59 4.45 1.19 -25.53
N ARG A 60 5.25 0.61 -26.42
CA ARG A 60 5.22 -0.80 -26.85
C ARG A 60 5.40 -1.83 -25.71
N ALA A 61 5.62 -1.36 -24.49
CA ALA A 61 5.88 -2.18 -23.31
C ALA A 61 4.62 -2.69 -22.61
N GLN A 62 3.45 -2.06 -22.79
CA GLN A 62 2.22 -2.45 -22.11
C GLN A 62 1.07 -2.51 -23.11
N GLN A 63 0.48 -3.70 -23.29
CA GLN A 63 -0.59 -3.92 -24.27
C GLN A 63 -1.99 -3.78 -23.66
N ASP A 64 -2.14 -4.00 -22.35
CA ASP A 64 -3.40 -3.87 -21.63
C ASP A 64 -3.34 -2.69 -20.66
N TYR A 65 -4.12 -1.65 -20.97
CA TYR A 65 -4.26 -0.43 -20.17
C TYR A 65 -5.57 -0.42 -19.36
N SER A 66 -6.33 -1.51 -19.34
CA SER A 66 -7.57 -1.61 -18.55
C SER A 66 -7.31 -2.12 -17.12
N ASP A 67 -6.20 -2.81 -16.89
CA ASP A 67 -5.82 -3.31 -15.56
C ASP A 67 -5.11 -2.24 -14.72
N ILE A 68 -5.84 -1.67 -13.77
CA ILE A 68 -5.36 -0.66 -12.83
C ILE A 68 -4.21 -1.14 -11.92
N THR A 69 -4.08 -2.46 -11.70
CA THR A 69 -2.95 -3.04 -10.95
C THR A 69 -1.66 -2.89 -11.74
N ILE A 70 -1.70 -3.17 -13.03
CA ILE A 70 -0.53 -3.05 -13.92
C ILE A 70 -0.16 -1.57 -14.10
N GLN A 71 -1.15 -0.68 -14.19
CA GLN A 71 -0.90 0.76 -14.18
C GLN A 71 -0.21 1.22 -12.88
N SER A 72 -0.66 0.67 -11.73
CA SER A 72 -0.10 1.01 -10.42
C SER A 72 1.35 0.57 -10.21
N MET A 73 1.85 -0.41 -10.97
CA MET A 73 3.27 -0.77 -10.95
C MET A 73 4.17 0.36 -11.49
N GLY A 74 3.64 1.24 -12.32
CA GLY A 74 4.31 2.45 -12.81
C GLY A 74 4.24 3.64 -11.85
N CYS A 75 3.70 3.45 -10.64
CA CYS A 75 3.49 4.52 -9.68
C CYS A 75 4.50 4.45 -8.52
N LEU A 76 4.80 5.63 -7.96
CA LEU A 76 5.49 5.81 -6.70
C LEU A 76 4.50 6.40 -5.70
N SER A 77 4.42 5.81 -4.51
CA SER A 77 3.66 6.36 -3.39
C SER A 77 4.61 7.08 -2.45
N ARG A 78 4.60 8.40 -2.48
CA ARG A 78 5.39 9.24 -1.60
C ARG A 78 4.75 9.29 -0.22
N VAL A 79 5.46 8.77 0.76
CA VAL A 79 5.07 8.73 2.15
C VAL A 79 5.92 9.73 2.91
N THR A 80 5.29 10.58 3.70
CA THR A 80 5.96 11.38 4.73
C THR A 80 5.23 11.18 6.04
N SER A 81 5.96 11.01 7.14
CA SER A 81 5.42 10.69 8.45
C SER A 81 5.84 11.72 9.47
N ARG A 82 4.91 12.08 10.36
CA ARG A 82 5.13 13.02 11.46
C ARG A 82 4.59 12.48 12.78
N THR A 83 5.35 12.66 13.84
CA THR A 83 4.89 12.50 15.24
C THR A 83 4.78 13.86 15.93
N ASP A 84 4.17 13.91 17.10
CA ASP A 84 3.86 15.17 17.78
C ASP A 84 5.11 15.93 18.28
N ASN A 85 6.09 15.25 18.89
CA ASN A 85 7.18 15.93 19.60
C ASN A 85 8.60 15.67 19.06
N LYS A 86 8.82 14.57 18.32
CA LYS A 86 10.14 14.18 17.76
C LYS A 86 11.30 14.11 18.81
N VAL A 87 10.97 13.92 20.09
CA VAL A 87 11.96 13.98 21.18
C VAL A 87 12.58 12.62 21.45
N THR A 88 11.74 11.60 21.54
CA THR A 88 12.19 10.23 21.83
C THR A 88 12.79 9.58 20.59
N GLN A 89 13.65 8.58 20.78
CA GLN A 89 14.21 7.81 19.67
C GLN A 89 13.10 7.17 18.82
N ASP A 90 12.07 6.63 19.47
CA ASP A 90 10.94 6.02 18.76
C ASP A 90 10.16 7.02 17.92
N GLU A 91 9.95 8.23 18.43
CA GLU A 91 9.36 9.31 17.63
C GLU A 91 10.26 9.66 16.44
N GLN A 92 11.57 9.80 16.65
CA GLN A 92 12.50 10.13 15.56
C GLN A 92 12.48 9.07 14.45
N LEU A 93 12.48 7.79 14.81
CA LEU A 93 12.42 6.68 13.84
C LEU A 93 11.09 6.58 13.09
N LEU A 94 10.02 7.18 13.63
CA LEU A 94 8.73 7.26 12.95
C LEU A 94 8.55 8.55 12.13
N ASN A 95 9.44 9.53 12.24
CA ASN A 95 9.43 10.72 11.37
C ASN A 95 10.17 10.42 10.05
N THR A 96 9.61 9.49 9.28
CA THR A 96 10.20 8.99 8.04
C THR A 96 9.67 9.70 6.80
N ALA A 97 10.41 9.61 5.69
CA ALA A 97 9.92 9.90 4.36
C ALA A 97 10.49 8.90 3.36
N GLY A 98 9.72 8.50 2.36
CA GLY A 98 10.20 7.59 1.33
C GLY A 98 9.23 7.46 0.17
N ASP A 99 9.77 7.05 -0.98
CA ASP A 99 8.98 6.73 -2.17
C ASP A 99 8.78 5.21 -2.23
N ALA A 100 7.56 4.77 -1.88
CA ALA A 100 7.16 3.38 -1.91
C ALA A 100 6.86 2.90 -3.33
N ARG A 101 7.25 1.65 -3.62
CA ARG A 101 6.96 0.95 -4.88
C ARG A 101 6.06 -0.24 -4.63
N LEU A 102 5.17 -0.53 -5.56
CA LEU A 102 4.33 -1.72 -5.50
C LEU A 102 5.18 -2.96 -5.83
N THR A 103 5.33 -3.87 -4.89
CA THR A 103 6.07 -5.13 -5.05
C THR A 103 5.32 -6.25 -4.36
N GLY A 104 4.96 -7.30 -5.10
CA GLY A 104 4.20 -8.43 -4.54
C GLY A 104 2.84 -8.03 -3.94
N GLY A 105 2.20 -6.98 -4.49
CA GLY A 105 0.92 -6.45 -3.98
C GLY A 105 1.03 -5.45 -2.82
N LEU A 106 2.24 -5.21 -2.29
CA LEU A 106 2.46 -4.29 -1.17
C LEU A 106 3.27 -3.08 -1.60
N TRP A 107 2.88 -1.90 -1.11
CA TRP A 107 3.66 -0.68 -1.24
C TRP A 107 4.81 -0.73 -0.24
N THR A 108 6.03 -0.75 -0.76
CA THR A 108 7.24 -0.97 0.04
C THR A 108 8.24 0.17 -0.09
N PHE A 109 8.72 0.69 1.03
CA PHE A 109 9.86 1.63 1.09
C PHE A 109 10.77 1.30 2.28
N SER A 110 12.02 1.74 2.21
CA SER A 110 13.03 1.51 3.25
C SER A 110 13.78 2.77 3.62
N ASN A 111 14.20 2.84 4.88
CA ASN A 111 15.01 3.91 5.45
C ASN A 111 16.19 3.33 6.21
N ILE A 112 17.32 4.02 6.15
CA ILE A 112 18.49 3.68 6.97
C ILE A 112 18.65 4.79 8.00
N TRP A 113 18.59 4.41 9.27
CA TRP A 113 18.77 5.33 10.39
C TRP A 113 20.16 5.13 10.95
N SER A 114 21.02 6.15 10.87
CA SER A 114 22.38 6.08 11.43
C SER A 114 22.43 5.88 12.95
N SER A 115 21.32 6.17 13.64
CA SER A 115 21.19 6.11 15.10
C SER A 115 19.93 5.35 15.53
N GLY A 116 19.66 4.22 14.87
CA GLY A 116 18.42 3.46 15.04
C GLY A 116 18.36 2.52 16.23
N ARG A 117 19.51 2.14 16.81
CA ARG A 117 19.58 1.29 18.00
C ARG A 117 20.64 1.80 18.96
N ILE A 118 20.36 1.69 20.26
CA ILE A 118 21.33 1.96 21.32
C ILE A 118 21.84 0.61 21.83
N CYS A 119 23.15 0.39 21.72
CA CYS A 119 23.82 -0.80 22.23
C CYS A 119 23.96 -0.74 23.77
N PRO A 120 24.23 -1.86 24.45
CA PRO A 120 24.42 -1.89 25.91
C PRO A 120 25.57 -0.97 26.41
N ASP A 121 26.54 -0.68 25.56
CA ASP A 121 27.66 0.24 25.82
C ASP A 121 27.32 1.72 25.58
N GLY A 122 26.07 2.03 25.21
CA GLY A 122 25.58 3.38 24.92
C GLY A 122 25.87 3.88 23.51
N ARG A 123 26.60 3.13 22.66
CA ARG A 123 26.81 3.52 21.26
C ARG A 123 25.51 3.46 20.49
N LYS A 124 25.36 4.38 19.54
CA LYS A 124 24.26 4.38 18.57
C LYS A 124 24.74 3.72 17.30
N VAL A 125 23.99 2.73 16.82
CA VAL A 125 24.32 1.96 15.61
C VAL A 125 23.20 2.05 14.59
N PRO A 126 23.51 1.86 13.30
CA PRO A 126 22.51 1.98 12.27
C PRO A 126 21.48 0.84 12.31
N VAL A 127 20.26 1.14 11.87
CA VAL A 127 19.24 0.12 11.56
C VAL A 127 18.59 0.45 10.23
N THR A 128 18.07 -0.58 9.57
CA THR A 128 17.27 -0.42 8.35
C THR A 128 15.82 -0.74 8.67
N ASP A 129 14.93 0.22 8.49
CA ASP A 129 13.49 0.02 8.57
C ASP A 129 12.90 -0.15 7.18
N THR A 130 12.15 -1.22 6.95
CA THR A 130 11.35 -1.44 5.75
C THR A 130 9.88 -1.46 6.13
N PHE A 131 9.09 -0.60 5.49
CA PHE A 131 7.64 -0.56 5.63
C PHE A 131 7.00 -1.14 4.39
N ALA A 132 6.13 -2.13 4.57
CA ALA A 132 5.33 -2.72 3.50
C ALA A 132 3.86 -2.66 3.89
N TYR A 133 2.98 -2.08 3.06
CA TYR A 133 1.55 -1.95 3.38
C TYR A 133 0.64 -2.27 2.20
N ASP A 134 -0.54 -2.78 2.54
CA ASP A 134 -1.63 -3.03 1.61
C ASP A 134 -2.52 -1.79 1.52
N SER A 135 -2.80 -1.36 0.29
CA SER A 135 -3.58 -0.14 0.00
C SER A 135 -5.08 -0.29 0.26
N ARG A 136 -5.60 -1.51 0.30
CA ARG A 136 -7.03 -1.82 0.49
C ARG A 136 -7.32 -2.15 1.95
N ALA A 137 -6.53 -3.03 2.53
CA ALA A 137 -6.66 -3.43 3.93
C ALA A 137 -6.18 -2.32 4.88
N LEU A 138 -5.37 -1.38 4.40
CA LEU A 138 -4.74 -0.33 5.22
C LEU A 138 -3.97 -0.93 6.42
N THR A 139 -3.37 -2.09 6.21
CA THR A 139 -2.52 -2.77 7.18
C THR A 139 -1.14 -2.98 6.57
N GLY A 140 -0.13 -3.09 7.43
CA GLY A 140 1.23 -3.27 6.97
C GLY A 140 2.14 -3.91 7.99
N MET A 141 3.38 -4.10 7.58
CA MET A 141 4.46 -4.68 8.38
C MET A 141 5.68 -3.77 8.34
N ARG A 142 6.16 -3.38 9.52
CA ARG A 142 7.47 -2.77 9.69
C ARG A 142 8.47 -3.86 9.99
N THR A 143 9.54 -3.90 9.21
CA THR A 143 10.67 -4.81 9.41
C THR A 143 11.89 -3.98 9.77
N THR A 144 12.44 -4.16 10.96
CA THR A 144 13.67 -3.47 11.39
C THR A 144 14.82 -4.46 11.38
N LEU A 145 15.88 -4.17 10.64
CA LEU A 145 17.10 -4.97 10.57
C LEU A 145 18.26 -4.25 11.26
N TRP A 146 19.11 -5.01 11.95
CA TRP A 146 20.34 -4.52 12.58
C TRP A 146 21.51 -5.48 12.34
N GLY A 147 22.73 -4.94 12.31
CA GLY A 147 23.96 -5.70 12.19
C GLY A 147 24.51 -6.20 13.53
N ASP A 148 25.78 -6.61 13.53
CA ASP A 148 26.48 -7.14 14.69
C ASP A 148 27.24 -6.10 15.53
N GLU A 149 27.06 -4.81 15.25
CA GLU A 149 27.86 -3.71 15.81
C GLU A 149 27.71 -3.56 17.33
N CYS A 150 26.60 -4.06 17.90
CA CYS A 150 26.36 -4.12 19.34
C CYS A 150 26.99 -5.35 20.04
N GLY A 151 27.79 -6.16 19.35
CA GLY A 151 28.33 -7.42 19.88
C GLY A 151 27.27 -8.53 20.04
N THR A 152 26.07 -8.31 19.49
CA THR A 152 25.01 -9.30 19.35
C THR A 152 24.95 -9.74 17.89
N PRO A 153 24.60 -10.99 17.56
CA PRO A 153 24.39 -11.40 16.18
C PRO A 153 23.42 -10.46 15.43
N PRO A 154 23.57 -10.31 14.10
CA PRO A 154 22.64 -9.53 13.30
C PRO A 154 21.25 -10.14 13.40
N GLY A 155 20.22 -9.31 13.31
CA GLY A 155 18.86 -9.73 13.54
C GLY A 155 17.83 -8.85 12.89
N MET A 156 16.57 -9.25 13.07
CA MET A 156 15.43 -8.59 12.48
C MET A 156 14.22 -8.72 13.39
N THR A 157 13.45 -7.65 13.53
CA THR A 157 12.10 -7.67 14.08
C THR A 157 11.10 -7.38 12.98
N LYS A 158 9.90 -7.95 13.13
CA LYS A 158 8.74 -7.66 12.29
C LYS A 158 7.58 -7.32 13.20
N VAL A 159 7.02 -6.12 13.03
CA VAL A 159 5.87 -5.64 13.81
C VAL A 159 4.76 -5.18 12.85
N PRO A 160 3.50 -5.62 13.06
CA PRO A 160 2.39 -5.15 12.24
C PRO A 160 1.99 -3.73 12.64
N PHE A 161 1.50 -2.96 11.67
CA PHE A 161 0.91 -1.64 11.88
C PHE A 161 -0.38 -1.49 11.09
N THR A 162 -1.16 -0.48 11.46
CA THR A 162 -2.39 -0.10 10.75
C THR A 162 -2.34 1.35 10.30
N LEU A 163 -3.06 1.62 9.21
CA LEU A 163 -3.33 2.93 8.67
C LEU A 163 -4.83 3.20 8.77
N SER A 164 -5.22 4.46 8.96
CA SER A 164 -6.63 4.87 8.90
C SER A 164 -6.74 6.23 8.25
N LEU A 165 -7.47 6.30 7.12
CA LEU A 165 -7.66 7.55 6.39
C LEU A 165 -8.34 8.59 7.29
N ARG A 166 -7.68 9.73 7.47
CA ARG A 166 -8.22 10.90 8.19
C ARG A 166 -8.87 11.88 7.24
N GLU A 167 -8.19 12.14 6.13
CA GLU A 167 -8.52 13.22 5.21
C GLU A 167 -7.99 12.86 3.82
N VAL A 168 -8.83 13.04 2.81
CA VAL A 168 -8.44 12.90 1.40
C VAL A 168 -7.77 14.19 0.95
N LYS A 169 -6.66 14.06 0.22
CA LYS A 169 -5.97 15.21 -0.38
C LYS A 169 -6.69 15.66 -1.65
N ASP A 170 -6.93 16.97 -1.77
CA ASP A 170 -7.49 17.63 -2.95
C ASP A 170 -6.36 18.17 -3.85
N PRO A 171 -6.32 17.90 -5.18
CA PRO A 171 -7.26 17.11 -5.97
C PRO A 171 -7.15 15.60 -5.74
N PRO A 172 -8.29 14.87 -5.76
CA PRO A 172 -8.32 13.44 -5.54
C PRO A 172 -7.58 12.67 -6.66
N MET A 173 -7.13 11.46 -6.33
CA MET A 173 -6.27 10.62 -7.19
C MET A 173 -6.82 10.41 -8.61
N VAL A 174 -8.16 10.39 -8.76
CA VAL A 174 -8.85 10.13 -10.04
C VAL A 174 -8.58 11.20 -11.09
N HIS A 175 -8.22 12.43 -10.69
CA HIS A 175 -7.91 13.51 -11.61
C HIS A 175 -6.42 13.60 -11.99
N ARG A 176 -5.59 12.63 -11.60
CA ARG A 176 -4.12 12.64 -11.86
C ARG A 176 -3.66 11.73 -13.00
N PHE A 177 -4.45 10.74 -13.36
CA PHE A 177 -4.26 10.07 -14.65
C PHE A 177 -4.85 11.03 -15.69
N PRO A 178 -4.11 11.49 -16.71
CA PRO A 178 -4.72 12.24 -17.80
C PRO A 178 -5.86 11.40 -18.36
N ASP A 179 -7.05 11.98 -18.46
CA ASP A 179 -8.22 11.34 -19.05
C ASP A 179 -7.82 10.83 -20.44
N THR A 180 -7.57 9.52 -20.55
CA THR A 180 -7.24 8.79 -21.79
C THR A 180 -6.56 9.62 -22.89
N CYS A 181 -5.22 9.70 -22.95
CA CYS A 181 -4.60 10.27 -24.15
C CYS A 181 -4.88 9.32 -25.31
N ASN A 182 -5.80 9.70 -26.21
CA ASN A 182 -6.22 8.88 -27.33
C ASN A 182 -5.05 8.79 -28.32
N TYR A 183 -4.58 7.57 -28.61
CA TYR A 183 -3.55 7.36 -29.62
C TYR A 183 -4.18 7.54 -31.01
N LEU A 184 -4.28 8.79 -31.47
CA LEU A 184 -4.58 9.06 -32.86
C LEU A 184 -3.37 8.62 -33.67
N VAL A 185 -3.53 7.55 -34.45
CA VAL A 185 -2.52 6.98 -35.35
C VAL A 185 -1.81 8.12 -36.11
N GLY A 186 -0.53 8.34 -35.81
CA GLY A 186 0.34 9.29 -36.54
C GLY A 186 0.51 10.69 -35.94
N ARG A 187 0.08 10.96 -34.69
CA ARG A 187 0.40 12.24 -34.00
C ARG A 187 0.99 12.01 -32.59
N PRO A 188 1.92 12.87 -32.13
CA PRO A 188 2.35 12.84 -30.73
C PRO A 188 1.13 13.04 -29.83
N SER A 189 1.03 12.21 -28.81
CA SER A 189 -0.08 12.13 -27.86
C SER A 189 -0.43 13.50 -27.29
N ILE A 190 -1.59 14.03 -27.68
CA ILE A 190 -2.22 15.16 -27.00
C ILE A 190 -3.09 14.55 -25.91
N CYS A 191 -2.70 14.78 -24.67
CA CYS A 191 -3.56 14.55 -23.52
C CYS A 191 -4.43 15.81 -23.38
N SER A 192 -5.76 15.66 -23.44
CA SER A 192 -6.74 16.75 -23.30
C SER A 192 -7.57 16.54 -22.06
#